data_AF-A0A2X1JG08-F1
#
_entry.id   AF-A0A2X1JG08-F1
#
_cell.length_a   1.000
_cell.length_b   1.000
_cell.length_c   1.000
_cell.angle_alpha   90.00
_cell.angle_beta   90.00
_cell.angle_gamma   90.00
#
_symmetry.space_group_name_H-M   'P 1'
#
loop_
_entity.id
_entity.type
_entity.pdbx_description
1 polymer ?
#
loop_
_entity_poly.entity_id
_entity_poly.type
_entity_poly.pdbx_seq_one_letter_code
_entity_poly.pdbx_strand_id
1 'polypeptide(L)'
;MNFFLSSRWSVRLALIIIALLALIALTSQWWLPYDPQAIDLPSRLLSPDAQHWLGTDHLGRDIFSRLMAATRVSLGSVMACLLLVLTLGLVIGGSAGLIGGRVDQATMRVADMFMTFPTSILSFFMVGVLGTGPDQRNYRHRPVALGVVCTHGAQPGDFTAPARVCAGITAFWRRPCAGVC
;
A
#
# COMPACT_ATOMS: atom_id res chain seq x y z
N MET A 1 -10.04 -36.56 3.65
CA MET A 1 -10.60 -35.19 3.57
C MET A 1 -11.33 -34.80 4.87
N ASN A 2 -10.71 -34.92 6.06
CA ASN A 2 -11.37 -34.63 7.35
C ASN A 2 -10.69 -33.51 8.16
N PHE A 3 -9.86 -32.66 7.53
CA PHE A 3 -9.23 -31.51 8.23
C PHE A 3 -10.28 -30.49 8.73
N PHE A 4 -11.40 -30.37 8.02
CA PHE A 4 -12.49 -29.44 8.36
C PHE A 4 -13.19 -29.75 9.70
N LEU A 5 -13.21 -31.01 10.15
CA LEU A 5 -13.98 -31.40 11.33
C LEU A 5 -13.27 -31.09 12.67
N SER A 6 -11.93 -30.96 12.68
CA SER A 6 -11.15 -30.66 13.90
C SER A 6 -10.86 -29.17 14.11
N SER A 7 -11.26 -28.30 13.17
CA SER A 7 -10.81 -26.91 13.17
C SER A 7 -11.55 -26.05 14.17
N ARG A 8 -10.79 -25.30 14.99
CA ARG A 8 -11.33 -24.24 15.85
C ARG A 8 -12.14 -23.27 15.00
N TRP A 9 -13.24 -22.75 15.55
CA TRP A 9 -14.21 -21.92 14.82
C TRP A 9 -13.55 -20.75 14.05
N SER A 10 -12.47 -20.19 14.61
CA SER A 10 -11.64 -19.17 13.99
C SER A 10 -11.03 -19.57 12.65
N VAL A 11 -10.57 -20.82 12.49
CA VAL A 11 -9.95 -21.29 11.24
C VAL A 11 -11.00 -21.45 10.14
N ARG A 12 -12.21 -21.88 10.50
CA ARG A 12 -13.33 -21.98 9.56
C ARG A 12 -13.75 -20.59 9.07
N LEU A 13 -13.86 -19.61 9.98
CA LEU A 13 -14.15 -18.23 9.61
C LEU A 13 -13.07 -17.64 8.69
N ALA A 14 -11.79 -17.84 9.02
CA ALA A 14 -10.70 -17.37 8.18
C ALA A 14 -10.73 -17.98 6.78
N LEU A 15 -10.98 -19.29 6.67
CA LEU A 15 -11.12 -19.98 5.37
C LEU A 15 -12.29 -19.44 4.56
N ILE A 16 -13.43 -19.18 5.19
CA ILE A 16 -14.61 -18.62 4.52
C ILE A 16 -14.30 -17.22 3.97
N ILE A 17 -13.65 -16.37 4.75
CA ILE A 17 -13.30 -15.00 4.33
C ILE A 17 -12.32 -15.04 3.16
N ILE A 18 -11.27 -15.88 3.23
CA ILE A 18 -10.30 -16.03 2.13
C ILE A 18 -10.99 -16.56 0.88
N ALA A 19 -11.85 -17.57 1.00
CA ALA A 19 -12.61 -18.12 -0.12
C ALA A 19 -13.53 -17.07 -0.75
N LEU A 20 -14.19 -16.24 0.05
CA LEU A 20 -15.04 -15.15 -0.41
C LEU A 20 -14.21 -14.10 -1.19
N LEU A 21 -13.07 -13.67 -0.66
CA LEU A 21 -12.18 -12.71 -1.32
C LEU A 21 -11.62 -13.27 -2.64
N ALA A 22 -11.24 -14.55 -2.66
CA ALA A 22 -10.80 -15.23 -3.88
C ALA A 22 -11.92 -15.28 -4.92
N LEU A 23 -13.14 -15.61 -4.49
CA LEU A 23 -14.31 -15.67 -5.36
C LEU A 23 -14.62 -14.29 -5.94
N ILE A 24 -14.58 -13.23 -5.13
CA ILE A 24 -14.73 -11.83 -5.57
C ILE A 24 -13.66 -11.45 -6.61
N ALA A 25 -12.40 -11.84 -6.40
CA ALA A 25 -11.32 -11.54 -7.33
C ALA A 25 -11.48 -12.27 -8.68
N LEU A 26 -11.98 -13.51 -8.65
CA LEU A 26 -12.28 -14.32 -9.83
C LEU A 26 -13.51 -13.79 -10.58
N THR A 27 -14.58 -13.45 -9.85
CA THR A 27 -15.83 -12.95 -10.45
C THR A 27 -15.72 -11.49 -10.89
N SER A 28 -14.76 -10.73 -10.39
CA SER A 28 -14.52 -9.33 -10.79
C SER A 28 -14.35 -9.14 -12.29
N GLN A 29 -13.84 -10.14 -13.04
CA GLN A 29 -13.70 -10.02 -14.49
C GLN A 29 -15.05 -10.08 -15.22
N TRP A 30 -16.06 -10.71 -14.64
CA TRP A 30 -17.41 -10.82 -15.23
C TRP A 30 -18.42 -9.84 -14.62
N TRP A 31 -18.21 -9.39 -13.38
CA TRP A 31 -19.13 -8.57 -12.61
C TRP A 31 -18.61 -7.13 -12.40
N LEU A 32 -18.24 -6.46 -13.49
CA LEU A 32 -17.96 -5.03 -13.45
C LEU A 32 -19.20 -4.28 -13.98
N PRO A 33 -20.06 -3.72 -13.10
CA PRO A 33 -21.26 -2.99 -13.53
C PRO A 33 -20.92 -1.67 -14.24
N TYR A 34 -19.79 -1.04 -13.91
CA TYR A 34 -19.32 0.22 -14.50
C TYR A 34 -17.81 0.19 -14.72
N ASP A 35 -17.32 0.97 -15.68
CA ASP A 35 -15.89 1.12 -15.95
C ASP A 35 -15.20 1.83 -14.77
N PRO A 36 -14.24 1.19 -14.07
CA PRO A 36 -13.59 1.74 -12.88
C PRO A 36 -12.73 2.98 -13.16
N GLN A 37 -12.45 3.28 -14.44
CA GLN A 37 -11.68 4.45 -14.87
C GLN A 37 -12.53 5.53 -15.54
N ALA A 38 -13.81 5.27 -15.86
CA ALA A 38 -14.67 6.27 -16.46
C ALA A 38 -14.92 7.43 -15.49
N ILE A 39 -14.67 8.66 -15.97
CA ILE A 39 -14.75 9.88 -15.16
C ILE A 39 -16.05 10.59 -15.51
N ASP A 40 -17.03 10.54 -14.61
CA ASP A 40 -18.29 11.28 -14.75
C ASP A 40 -18.32 12.48 -13.79
N LEU A 41 -17.91 13.64 -14.31
CA LEU A 41 -17.91 14.89 -13.57
C LEU A 41 -19.27 15.35 -13.02
N PRO A 42 -20.43 15.12 -13.67
CA PRO A 42 -21.71 15.57 -13.14
C PRO A 42 -22.21 14.74 -11.94
N SER A 43 -21.70 13.52 -11.75
CA SER A 43 -22.12 12.59 -10.68
C SER A 43 -21.10 12.52 -9.53
N ARG A 44 -20.38 13.62 -9.26
CA ARG A 44 -19.37 13.70 -8.18
C ARG A 44 -20.00 13.74 -6.79
N LEU A 45 -19.36 13.04 -5.84
CA LEU A 45 -19.73 13.04 -4.42
C LEU A 45 -21.19 12.64 -4.17
N LEU A 46 -21.72 11.72 -4.97
CA LEU A 46 -23.05 11.19 -4.74
C LEU A 46 -23.04 10.26 -3.52
N SER A 47 -24.06 10.42 -2.68
CA SER A 47 -24.35 9.50 -1.58
C SER A 47 -24.73 8.12 -2.13
N PRO A 48 -24.59 7.04 -1.34
CA PRO A 48 -24.92 5.68 -1.79
C PRO A 48 -26.36 5.61 -2.30
N ASP A 49 -26.53 5.11 -3.53
CA ASP A 49 -27.82 5.00 -4.21
C ASP A 49 -27.91 3.65 -4.96
N ALA A 50 -29.10 3.25 -5.41
CA ALA A 50 -29.32 1.98 -6.10
C ALA A 50 -28.46 1.82 -7.37
N GLN A 51 -28.08 2.94 -8.01
CA GLN A 51 -27.18 2.98 -9.16
C GLN A 51 -25.69 2.90 -8.75
N HIS A 52 -25.31 3.49 -7.61
CA HIS A 52 -23.94 3.51 -7.09
C HIS A 52 -23.94 3.00 -5.64
N TRP A 53 -23.80 1.68 -5.45
CA TRP A 53 -24.00 1.02 -4.15
C TRP A 53 -23.15 1.58 -3.00
N LEU A 54 -21.95 2.09 -3.32
CA LEU A 54 -21.04 2.69 -2.35
C LEU A 54 -20.80 4.20 -2.62
N GLY A 55 -21.55 4.80 -3.54
CA GLY A 55 -21.37 6.18 -3.98
C GLY A 55 -20.16 6.41 -4.90
N THR A 56 -19.89 7.68 -5.19
CA THR A 56 -18.85 8.12 -6.13
C THR A 56 -17.74 8.92 -5.47
N ASP A 57 -16.53 8.81 -6.01
CA ASP A 57 -15.33 9.55 -5.56
C ASP A 57 -15.39 11.04 -6.00
N HIS A 58 -14.38 11.83 -5.64
CA HIS A 58 -14.23 13.23 -6.06
C HIS A 58 -14.14 13.44 -7.59
N LEU A 59 -13.79 12.39 -8.33
CA LEU A 59 -13.81 12.36 -9.79
C LEU A 59 -15.15 11.85 -10.37
N GLY A 60 -16.12 11.47 -9.54
CA GLY A 60 -17.38 10.87 -9.98
C GLY A 60 -17.26 9.40 -10.38
N ARG A 61 -16.14 8.77 -10.03
CA ARG A 61 -15.90 7.35 -10.29
C ARG A 61 -16.58 6.48 -9.26
N ASP A 62 -17.09 5.35 -9.71
CA ASP A 62 -17.78 4.39 -8.86
C ASP A 62 -16.84 3.68 -7.88
N ILE A 63 -17.14 3.78 -6.58
CA ILE A 63 -16.27 3.21 -5.53
C ILE A 63 -16.34 1.68 -5.53
N PHE A 64 -17.53 1.11 -5.75
CA PHE A 64 -17.72 -0.35 -5.76
C PHE A 64 -16.92 -1.04 -6.86
N SER A 65 -17.04 -0.57 -8.10
CA SER A 65 -16.30 -1.11 -9.25
C SER A 65 -14.78 -0.97 -9.07
N ARG A 66 -14.32 0.11 -8.43
CA ARG A 66 -12.89 0.29 -8.11
C ARG A 66 -12.40 -0.66 -7.04
N LEU A 67 -13.20 -0.95 -6.01
CA LEU A 67 -12.84 -1.93 -4.98
C LEU A 67 -12.74 -3.34 -5.56
N MET A 68 -13.68 -3.73 -6.43
CA MET A 68 -13.63 -5.01 -7.15
C MET A 68 -12.36 -5.12 -8.01
N ALA A 69 -12.08 -4.09 -8.82
CA ALA A 69 -10.90 -4.05 -9.68
C ALA A 69 -9.58 -4.05 -8.86
N ALA A 70 -9.52 -3.31 -7.75
CA ALA A 70 -8.35 -3.27 -6.87
C ALA A 70 -8.11 -4.61 -6.16
N THR A 71 -9.17 -5.32 -5.79
CA THR A 71 -9.08 -6.63 -5.13
C THR A 71 -8.34 -7.64 -6.02
N ARG A 72 -8.62 -7.65 -7.34
CA ARG A 72 -7.90 -8.48 -8.31
C ARG A 72 -6.41 -8.14 -8.40
N VAL A 73 -6.07 -6.85 -8.51
CA VAL A 73 -4.67 -6.41 -8.63
C VAL A 73 -3.88 -6.70 -7.36
N SER A 74 -4.46 -6.46 -6.19
CA SER A 74 -3.84 -6.75 -4.90
C SER A 74 -3.62 -8.26 -4.70
N LEU A 75 -4.65 -9.09 -4.94
CA LEU A 75 -4.50 -10.54 -4.80
C LEU A 75 -3.51 -11.11 -5.83
N GLY A 76 -3.55 -10.63 -7.07
CA GLY A 76 -2.61 -11.05 -8.12
C GLY A 76 -1.16 -10.71 -7.76
N SER A 77 -0.89 -9.49 -7.31
CA SER A 77 0.46 -9.07 -6.93
C SER A 77 0.97 -9.81 -5.69
N VAL A 78 0.14 -9.99 -4.66
CA VAL A 78 0.50 -10.76 -3.46
C VAL A 78 0.79 -12.21 -3.79
N MET A 79 -0.02 -12.85 -4.65
CA MET A 79 0.21 -14.23 -5.07
C MET A 79 1.55 -14.38 -5.82
N ALA A 80 1.87 -13.46 -6.73
CA ALA A 80 3.14 -13.47 -7.45
C ALA A 80 4.33 -13.29 -6.48
N CYS A 81 4.24 -12.31 -5.57
CA CYS A 81 5.25 -12.10 -4.53
C CYS A 81 5.42 -13.32 -3.64
N LEU A 82 4.32 -13.96 -3.21
CA LEU A 82 4.37 -15.13 -2.34
C LEU A 82 5.04 -16.32 -3.02
N LEU A 83 4.72 -16.60 -4.28
CA LEU A 83 5.37 -17.67 -5.05
C LEU A 83 6.87 -17.42 -5.19
N LEU A 84 7.28 -16.18 -5.47
CA LEU A 84 8.67 -15.81 -5.62
C LEU A 84 9.42 -15.94 -4.28
N VAL A 85 8.87 -15.42 -3.19
CA VAL A 85 9.48 -15.51 -1.86
C VAL A 85 9.55 -16.96 -1.38
N LEU A 86 8.51 -17.76 -1.61
CA LEU A 86 8.51 -19.17 -1.23
C LEU A 86 9.54 -19.97 -2.04
N THR A 87 9.62 -19.76 -3.35
CA THR A 87 10.59 -20.47 -4.19
C THR A 87 12.02 -20.11 -3.82
N LEU A 88 12.35 -18.82 -3.74
CA LEU A 88 13.69 -18.37 -3.35
C LEU A 88 14.02 -18.76 -1.90
N GLY A 89 13.09 -18.53 -0.97
CA GLY A 89 13.26 -18.85 0.44
C GLY A 89 13.45 -20.35 0.68
N LEU A 90 12.71 -21.20 -0.02
CA LEU A 90 12.86 -22.65 0.07
C LEU A 90 14.18 -23.14 -0.53
N VAL A 91 14.62 -22.56 -1.66
CA VAL A 91 15.91 -22.90 -2.28
C VAL A 91 17.08 -22.48 -1.39
N ILE A 92 17.08 -21.23 -0.91
CA ILE A 92 18.17 -20.69 -0.09
C ILE A 92 18.14 -21.32 1.31
N GLY A 93 16.99 -21.33 1.99
CA GLY A 93 16.85 -21.90 3.32
C GLY A 93 17.03 -23.43 3.32
N GLY A 94 16.51 -24.11 2.30
CA GLY A 94 16.70 -25.55 2.14
C GLY A 94 18.16 -25.93 1.87
N SER A 95 18.87 -25.19 1.02
CA SER A 95 20.30 -25.44 0.78
C SER A 95 21.16 -25.17 2.02
N ALA A 96 20.88 -24.09 2.75
CA ALA A 96 21.55 -23.79 4.03
C ALA A 96 21.32 -24.91 5.08
N GLY A 97 20.08 -25.39 5.20
CA GLY A 97 19.72 -26.44 6.14
C GLY A 97 20.26 -27.83 5.80
N LEU A 98 20.44 -28.15 4.51
CA LEU A 98 20.98 -29.45 4.07
C LEU A 98 22.50 -29.54 4.16
N ILE A 99 23.23 -28.48 3.80
CA ILE A 99 24.70 -28.46 3.81
C ILE A 99 25.24 -28.23 5.22
N GLY A 100 24.54 -27.41 6.03
CA GLY A 100 24.96 -27.04 7.37
C GLY A 100 26.30 -26.29 7.42
N GLY A 101 26.75 -25.97 8.64
CA GLY A 101 28.08 -25.39 8.87
C GLY A 101 28.21 -23.93 8.44
N ARG A 102 29.23 -23.60 7.64
CA ARG A 102 29.58 -22.19 7.32
C ARG A 102 28.56 -21.49 6.43
N VAL A 103 27.87 -22.23 5.56
CA VAL A 103 26.84 -21.67 4.65
C VAL A 103 25.60 -21.27 5.45
N ASP A 104 25.20 -22.10 6.42
CA ASP A 104 24.11 -21.80 7.34
C ASP A 104 24.41 -20.55 8.17
N GLN A 105 25.61 -20.49 8.76
CA GLN A 105 26.06 -19.30 9.50
C GLN A 105 26.07 -18.03 8.63
N ALA A 106 26.57 -18.10 7.40
CA ALA A 106 26.57 -16.94 6.50
C ALA A 106 25.14 -16.48 6.17
N THR A 107 24.24 -17.42 5.87
CA THR A 107 22.83 -17.14 5.54
C THR A 107 22.11 -16.50 6.72
N MET A 108 22.33 -17.03 7.93
CA MET A 108 21.76 -16.51 9.16
C MET A 108 22.27 -15.10 9.47
N ARG A 109 23.57 -14.81 9.25
CA ARG A 109 24.13 -13.46 9.40
C ARG A 109 23.48 -12.44 8.46
N VAL A 110 23.26 -12.83 7.21
CA VAL A 110 22.58 -11.97 6.23
C VAL A 110 21.13 -11.72 6.67
N ALA A 111 20.42 -12.74 7.14
CA ALA A 111 19.06 -12.59 7.65
C ALA A 111 18.99 -11.64 8.87
N ASP A 112 19.93 -11.77 9.81
CA ASP A 112 20.03 -10.89 10.98
C ASP A 112 20.31 -9.43 10.60
N MET A 113 21.13 -9.19 9.56
CA MET A 113 21.37 -7.84 9.03
C MET A 113 20.07 -7.21 8.54
N PHE A 114 19.27 -7.93 7.74
CA PHE A 114 18.00 -7.41 7.22
C PHE A 114 16.96 -7.20 8.33
N MET A 115 16.87 -8.08 9.32
CA MET A 115 15.95 -7.92 10.47
C MET A 115 16.32 -6.75 11.38
N THR A 116 17.60 -6.37 11.42
CA THR A 116 18.06 -5.20 12.21
C THR A 116 17.59 -3.88 11.59
N PHE A 117 17.38 -3.84 10.27
CA PHE A 117 16.83 -2.66 9.61
C PHE A 117 15.30 -2.66 9.72
N PRO A 118 14.69 -1.63 10.35
CA PRO A 118 13.24 -1.51 10.36
C PRO A 118 12.72 -1.36 8.92
N THR A 119 11.67 -2.09 8.59
CA THR A 119 11.08 -2.17 7.25
C THR A 119 10.68 -0.79 6.69
N SER A 120 10.38 0.17 7.57
CA SER A 120 10.08 1.56 7.20
C SER A 120 11.26 2.26 6.52
N ILE A 121 12.50 2.09 7.02
CA ILE A 121 13.69 2.72 6.43
C ILE A 121 13.95 2.17 5.04
N LEU A 122 13.83 0.84 4.86
CA LEU A 122 14.02 0.20 3.56
C LEU A 122 12.96 0.64 2.54
N SER A 123 11.71 0.84 2.98
CA SER A 123 10.64 1.38 2.14
C SER A 123 10.95 2.79 1.64
N PHE A 124 11.38 3.70 2.51
CA PHE A 124 11.76 5.07 2.10
C PHE A 124 12.96 5.09 1.17
N PHE A 125 13.96 4.23 1.42
CA PHE A 125 15.09 4.05 0.52
C PHE A 125 14.61 3.63 -0.87
N MET A 126 13.70 2.66 -0.95
CA MET A 126 13.17 2.16 -2.22
C MET A 126 12.37 3.23 -2.97
N VAL A 127 11.55 4.02 -2.28
CA VAL A 127 10.85 5.17 -2.87
C VAL A 127 11.83 6.22 -3.42
N GLY A 128 12.93 6.47 -2.70
CA GLY A 128 13.98 7.38 -3.15
C GLY A 128 14.75 6.88 -4.38
N VAL A 129 15.06 5.59 -4.43
CA VAL A 129 15.84 4.97 -5.52
C VAL A 129 15.01 4.74 -6.78
N LEU A 130 13.77 4.23 -6.65
CA LEU A 130 12.91 3.97 -7.80
C LEU A 130 12.38 5.27 -8.43
N GLY A 131 12.44 6.38 -7.70
CA GLY A 131 11.87 7.66 -8.13
C GLY A 131 10.34 7.61 -8.19
N THR A 132 9.69 8.76 -8.06
CA THR A 132 8.24 8.85 -8.27
C THR A 132 7.95 8.60 -9.75
N GLY A 133 7.00 7.70 -10.04
CA GLY A 133 6.75 7.09 -11.36
C GLY A 133 6.48 8.04 -12.55
N PRO A 134 6.18 7.47 -13.72
CA PRO A 134 6.21 8.16 -15.01
C PRO A 134 4.98 9.06 -15.20
N ASP A 135 4.99 10.27 -14.63
CA ASP A 135 4.55 11.52 -15.27
C ASP A 135 4.66 12.72 -14.28
N GLN A 136 5.88 13.20 -14.01
CA GLN A 136 6.13 14.35 -13.12
C GLN A 136 6.40 15.65 -13.89
N ARG A 137 6.10 15.69 -15.20
CA ARG A 137 6.47 16.82 -16.07
C ARG A 137 5.84 18.15 -15.65
N ASN A 138 4.78 18.13 -14.83
CA ASN A 138 4.03 19.29 -14.37
C ASN A 138 4.13 19.59 -12.84
N TYR A 139 5.03 18.94 -12.09
CA TYR A 139 5.19 19.16 -10.64
C TYR A 139 6.51 19.84 -10.24
N ARG A 140 7.18 20.48 -11.20
CA ARG A 140 8.50 21.14 -11.02
C ARG A 140 8.54 22.29 -10.01
N HIS A 141 7.39 22.72 -9.48
CA HIS A 141 7.28 23.81 -8.50
C HIS A 141 6.52 23.43 -7.21
N ARG A 142 6.20 22.15 -6.97
CA ARG A 142 5.59 21.73 -5.70
C ARG A 142 6.57 20.89 -4.88
N PRO A 143 6.97 21.32 -3.67
CA PRO A 143 7.69 20.44 -2.76
C PRO A 143 6.71 19.39 -2.23
N VAL A 144 6.43 18.37 -3.03
CA VAL A 144 5.56 17.23 -2.66
C VAL A 144 6.17 16.44 -1.50
N ALA A 145 7.50 16.49 -1.34
CA ALA A 145 8.19 16.02 -0.15
C ALA A 145 7.75 16.74 1.15
N LEU A 146 7.34 18.02 1.07
CA LEU A 146 6.76 18.74 2.21
C LEU A 146 5.31 18.31 2.47
N GLY A 147 4.56 17.99 1.42
CA GLY A 147 3.15 17.60 1.52
C GLY A 147 2.94 16.29 2.27
N VAL A 148 3.79 15.29 2.04
CA VAL A 148 3.69 13.98 2.71
C VAL A 148 3.98 14.09 4.22
N VAL A 149 4.85 15.02 4.63
CA VAL A 149 5.13 15.30 6.05
C VAL A 149 3.95 16.04 6.70
N CYS A 150 3.26 16.93 5.96
CA CYS A 150 2.12 17.68 6.50
C CYS A 150 0.81 16.87 6.57
N THR A 151 0.61 15.84 5.74
CA THR A 151 -0.65 15.07 5.74
C THR A 151 -0.80 14.11 6.91
N HIS A 152 0.26 13.83 7.67
CA HIS A 152 0.16 12.98 8.87
C HIS A 152 -0.39 13.70 10.12
N GLY A 153 -0.76 14.99 10.03
CA GLY A 153 -1.28 15.78 11.15
C GLY A 153 -2.71 16.31 10.99
N ALA A 154 -3.43 16.01 9.90
CA ALA A 154 -4.76 16.57 9.66
C ALA A 154 -5.87 15.71 10.28
N GLN A 155 -6.32 16.04 11.50
CA GLN A 155 -7.62 15.59 11.98
C GLN A 155 -8.74 16.34 11.21
N PRO A 156 -9.81 15.66 10.76
CA PRO A 156 -10.86 16.29 9.96
C PRO A 156 -11.74 17.17 10.87
N GLY A 157 -11.56 18.49 10.80
CA GLY A 157 -12.39 19.45 11.55
C GLY A 157 -11.97 20.93 11.45
N ASP A 158 -10.69 21.23 11.28
CA ASP A 158 -10.18 22.61 11.41
C ASP A 158 -9.70 23.21 10.08
N PHE A 159 -10.59 23.85 9.33
CA PHE A 159 -10.28 24.51 8.05
C PHE A 159 -9.65 25.92 8.18
N THR A 160 -9.45 26.44 9.39
CA THR A 160 -8.95 27.82 9.61
C THR A 160 -7.51 27.91 10.16
N ALA A 161 -6.87 26.78 10.51
CA ALA A 161 -5.52 26.74 11.08
C ALA A 161 -4.30 26.49 10.15
N PRO A 162 -4.41 26.17 8.83
CA PRO A 162 -3.23 25.72 8.07
C PRO A 162 -2.23 26.83 7.73
N ALA A 163 -2.63 28.11 7.79
CA ALA A 163 -1.75 29.22 7.39
C ALA A 163 -0.64 29.53 8.43
N ARG A 164 -0.92 29.39 9.74
CA ARG A 164 0.05 29.78 10.78
C ARG A 164 1.15 28.75 11.00
N VAL A 165 0.85 27.46 10.91
CA VAL A 165 1.84 26.38 11.11
C VAL A 165 2.80 26.28 9.92
N CYS A 166 2.29 26.41 8.70
CA CYS A 166 3.13 26.45 7.49
C CYS A 166 4.04 27.69 7.43
N ALA A 167 3.59 28.84 7.92
CA ALA A 167 4.42 30.05 8.00
C ALA A 167 5.59 29.90 8.99
N GLY A 168 5.39 29.21 10.12
CA GLY A 168 6.46 28.96 11.11
C GLY A 168 7.58 28.07 10.58
N ILE A 169 7.23 27.00 9.84
CA ILE A 169 8.22 26.04 9.34
C ILE A 169 8.99 26.59 8.14
N THR A 170 8.35 27.38 7.28
CA THR A 170 9.04 28.08 6.18
C THR A 170 9.94 29.22 6.68
N ALA A 171 9.59 29.88 7.79
CA ALA A 171 10.44 30.89 8.43
C ALA A 171 11.68 30.28 9.11
N PHE A 172 11.59 29.06 9.64
CA PHE A 172 12.73 28.35 10.24
C PHE A 172 13.81 28.02 9.21
N TRP A 173 13.42 27.55 8.02
CA TRP A 173 14.36 27.22 6.93
C TRP A 173 14.86 28.44 6.12
N ARG A 174 14.31 29.63 6.35
CA ARG A 174 14.75 30.88 5.71
C ARG A 174 15.73 31.70 6.54
N ARG A 175 16.09 31.29 7.77
CA ARG A 175 17.13 32.00 8.53
C ARG A 175 18.49 31.75 7.87
N PRO A 176 19.13 32.77 7.27
CA PRO A 176 20.50 32.64 6.83
C PRO A 176 21.36 32.40 8.07
N CYS A 177 22.25 31.40 8.02
CA CYS A 177 23.35 31.27 8.97
C CYS A 177 24.25 32.52 8.85
N ALA A 178 23.93 33.57 9.59
CA ALA A 178 24.75 34.76 9.72
C ALA A 178 25.01 34.99 11.21
N GLY A 179 26.25 34.70 11.63
CA GLY A 179 26.85 35.23 12.85
C GLY A 179 26.73 34.38 14.12
N VAL A 180 27.54 33.33 14.22
CA VAL A 180 28.17 32.94 15.50
C VAL A 180 29.65 32.67 15.20
N CYS A 181 30.46 33.73 15.29
CA CYS A 181 31.82 33.64 15.81
C CYS A 181 31.74 33.96 17.30
#